data_AF-A0A8I1QD20-F1
#
_entry.id   AF-A0A8I1QD20-F1
#
_cell.length_a   1.000
_cell.length_b   1.000
_cell.length_c   1.000
_cell.angle_alpha   90.00
_cell.angle_beta   90.00
_cell.angle_gamma   90.00
#
_symmetry.space_group_name_H-M   'P 1'
#
loop_
_entity.id
_entity.type
_entity.pdbx_description
1 polymer ?
#
loop_
_entity_poly.entity_id
_entity_poly.type
_entity_poly.pdbx_seq_one_letter_code
_entity_poly.pdbx_strand_id
1 'polypeptide(L)'
;MQDAEVLYRRVSVDGALTLRVQRTVENGKPLISLGFEGSSWHFHPTAEEAMQIVDAVVADRVVILTSSREGETYTELLDDLESTVDYKPAETTYRFRVWSREVSFEDVVDGTIAHTPLDELWNWRI
;
A
#
# COMPACT_ATOMS: atom_id res chain seq x y z
N MET A 1 -6.62 -25.66 0.44
CA MET A 1 -6.57 -24.21 0.20
C MET A 1 -7.94 -23.67 0.52
N GLN A 2 -8.03 -22.63 1.34
CA GLN A 2 -9.26 -21.84 1.34
C GLN A 2 -9.24 -21.00 0.07
N ASP A 3 -10.32 -21.05 -0.71
CA ASP A 3 -10.42 -20.26 -1.93
C ASP A 3 -10.50 -18.78 -1.55
N ALA A 4 -9.51 -17.99 -1.99
CA ALA A 4 -9.53 -16.55 -1.84
C ALA A 4 -10.40 -15.94 -2.95
N GLU A 5 -11.47 -15.25 -2.57
CA GLU A 5 -12.33 -14.51 -3.50
C GLU A 5 -11.67 -13.15 -3.81
N VAL A 6 -11.42 -12.85 -5.09
CA VAL A 6 -10.94 -11.52 -5.49
C VAL A 6 -12.13 -10.57 -5.59
N LEU A 7 -12.18 -9.58 -4.69
CA LEU A 7 -13.26 -8.59 -4.65
C LEU A 7 -12.95 -7.37 -5.52
N TYR A 8 -11.67 -7.01 -5.61
CA TYR A 8 -11.20 -5.89 -6.41
C TYR A 8 -9.81 -6.19 -6.96
N ARG A 9 -9.57 -5.79 -8.20
CA ARG A 9 -8.26 -5.86 -8.82
C ARG A 9 -8.11 -4.72 -9.81
N ARG A 10 -7.05 -3.93 -9.68
CA ARG A 10 -6.77 -2.84 -10.62
C ARG A 10 -5.28 -2.73 -10.87
N VAL A 11 -4.93 -2.47 -12.12
CA VAL A 11 -3.55 -2.21 -12.55
C VAL A 11 -3.33 -0.70 -12.61
N SER A 12 -2.15 -0.24 -12.18
CA SER A 12 -1.76 1.17 -12.25
C SER A 12 -1.67 1.66 -13.70
N VAL A 13 -1.71 2.98 -13.88
CA VAL A 13 -1.75 3.60 -15.23
C VAL A 13 -0.52 3.20 -16.06
N ASP A 14 0.63 3.10 -15.42
CA ASP A 14 1.91 2.70 -16.01
C ASP A 14 2.13 1.18 -16.06
N GLY A 15 1.17 0.37 -15.59
CA GLY A 15 1.26 -1.09 -15.57
C GLY A 15 2.19 -1.69 -14.51
N ALA A 16 2.83 -0.86 -13.68
CA ALA A 16 3.88 -1.31 -12.77
C ALA A 16 3.35 -1.94 -11.47
N LEU A 17 2.15 -1.60 -11.02
CA LEU A 17 1.52 -2.15 -9.82
C LEU A 17 0.16 -2.75 -10.12
N THR A 18 -0.19 -3.80 -9.36
CA THR A 18 -1.57 -4.29 -9.29
C THR A 18 -2.05 -4.26 -7.84
N LEU A 19 -3.04 -3.40 -7.56
CA LEU A 19 -3.74 -3.35 -6.29
C LEU A 19 -4.82 -4.43 -6.26
N ARG A 20 -4.91 -5.17 -5.16
CA ARG A 20 -5.86 -6.27 -5.00
C ARG A 20 -6.53 -6.20 -3.63
N VAL A 21 -7.86 -6.35 -3.64
CA VAL A 21 -8.66 -6.66 -2.44
C VAL A 21 -9.18 -8.08 -2.59
N GLN A 22 -8.99 -8.89 -1.56
CA GLN A 22 -9.47 -10.26 -1.53
C GLN A 22 -10.17 -10.57 -0.22
N ARG A 23 -11.04 -11.57 -0.25
CA ARG A 23 -11.71 -12.15 0.90
C ARG A 23 -11.28 -13.60 1.08
N THR A 24 -10.88 -13.94 2.28
CA THR A 24 -10.63 -15.31 2.74
C THR A 24 -11.52 -15.62 3.94
N VAL A 25 -11.47 -16.86 4.46
CA VAL A 25 -12.26 -17.29 5.62
C VAL A 25 -11.36 -17.81 6.72
N GLU A 26 -10.86 -16.94 7.59
CA GLU A 26 -10.03 -17.35 8.71
C GLU A 26 -10.89 -17.68 9.94
N ASN A 27 -10.68 -18.86 10.53
CA ASN A 27 -11.44 -19.32 11.71
C ASN A 27 -12.97 -19.22 11.56
N GLY A 28 -13.47 -19.48 10.35
CA GLY A 28 -14.91 -19.42 10.04
C GLY A 28 -15.46 -18.00 9.87
N LYS A 29 -14.61 -16.96 9.89
CA LYS A 29 -14.99 -15.56 9.71
C LYS A 29 -14.40 -15.01 8.42
N PRO A 30 -15.12 -14.14 7.69
CA PRO A 30 -14.55 -13.47 6.53
C PRO A 30 -13.42 -12.53 6.96
N LEU A 31 -12.28 -12.65 6.29
CA LEU A 31 -11.13 -11.76 6.44
C LEU A 31 -10.91 -11.06 5.11
N ILE A 32 -10.86 -9.73 5.12
CA ILE A 32 -10.48 -8.95 3.94
C ILE A 32 -8.99 -8.69 4.01
N SER A 33 -8.32 -8.77 2.86
CA SER A 33 -6.93 -8.34 2.71
C SER A 33 -6.82 -7.37 1.55
N LEU A 34 -6.08 -6.29 1.75
CA LEU A 34 -5.72 -5.34 0.71
C LEU A 34 -4.19 -5.26 0.62
N GLY A 35 -3.66 -5.37 -0.59
CA GLY A 35 -2.23 -5.23 -0.84
C GLY A 35 -1.92 -5.19 -2.34
N PHE A 36 -0.65 -5.35 -2.67
CA PHE A 36 -0.17 -5.37 -4.05
C PHE A 36 0.20 -6.78 -4.49
N GLU A 37 -0.20 -7.19 -5.69
CA GLU A 37 0.21 -8.49 -6.24
C GLU A 37 1.74 -8.55 -6.36
N GLY A 38 2.32 -9.68 -5.95
CA GLY A 38 3.78 -9.86 -5.93
C GLY A 38 4.45 -9.32 -4.66
N SER A 39 3.72 -8.63 -3.78
CA SER A 39 4.21 -8.29 -2.45
C SER A 39 3.61 -9.21 -1.38
N SER A 40 4.41 -9.53 -0.36
CA SER A 40 3.95 -10.21 0.86
C SER A 40 3.20 -9.26 1.80
N TRP A 41 3.40 -7.96 1.64
CA TRP A 41 2.75 -6.94 2.45
C TRP A 41 1.27 -6.79 2.10
N HIS A 42 0.44 -6.75 3.15
CA HIS A 42 -0.98 -6.48 3.06
C HIS A 42 -1.50 -6.08 4.45
N PHE A 43 -2.65 -5.42 4.50
CA PHE A 43 -3.39 -5.15 5.72
C PHE A 43 -4.75 -5.82 5.69
N HIS A 44 -5.40 -5.87 6.86
CA HIS A 44 -6.69 -6.52 7.07
C HIS A 44 -7.77 -5.50 7.46
N PRO A 45 -8.24 -4.68 6.50
CA PRO A 45 -9.26 -3.68 6.76
C PRO A 45 -10.64 -4.33 6.87
N THR A 46 -11.64 -3.57 7.35
CA THR A 46 -13.04 -3.86 7.03
C THR A 46 -13.30 -3.65 5.53
N ALA A 47 -14.43 -4.16 5.03
CA ALA A 47 -14.79 -3.95 3.62
C ALA A 47 -14.97 -2.46 3.25
N GLU A 48 -15.45 -1.64 4.20
CA GLU A 48 -15.64 -0.20 4.00
C GLU A 48 -14.29 0.53 3.93
N GLU A 49 -13.41 0.28 4.90
CA GLU A 49 -12.05 0.83 4.93
C GLU A 49 -11.27 0.42 3.67
N ALA A 50 -11.40 -0.83 3.22
CA ALA A 50 -10.77 -1.29 1.98
C ALA A 50 -11.16 -0.41 0.78
N MET A 51 -12.45 -0.04 0.67
CA MET A 51 -12.92 0.81 -0.41
C MET A 51 -12.42 2.25 -0.28
N GLN A 52 -12.40 2.80 0.93
CA GLN A 52 -11.86 4.15 1.18
C GLN A 52 -10.38 4.23 0.81
N ILE A 53 -9.60 3.21 1.16
CA ILE A 53 -8.18 3.14 0.84
C ILE A 53 -7.96 2.92 -0.66
N VAL A 54 -8.73 2.03 -1.30
CA VAL A 54 -8.71 1.87 -2.76
C VAL A 54 -8.96 3.21 -3.44
N ASP A 55 -9.99 3.94 -3.03
CA ASP A 55 -10.34 5.24 -3.61
C ASP A 55 -9.27 6.30 -3.37
N ALA A 56 -8.58 6.27 -2.22
CA ALA A 56 -7.47 7.16 -1.94
C ALA A 56 -6.25 6.84 -2.81
N VAL A 57 -5.89 5.56 -2.93
CA VAL A 57 -4.79 5.09 -3.77
C VAL A 57 -5.03 5.50 -5.21
N VAL A 58 -6.17 5.14 -5.80
CA VAL A 58 -6.43 5.40 -7.23
C VAL A 58 -6.59 6.87 -7.58
N ALA A 59 -6.81 7.73 -6.57
CA ALA A 59 -6.87 9.18 -6.70
C ALA A 59 -5.51 9.86 -6.45
N ASP A 60 -4.41 9.12 -6.39
CA ASP A 60 -3.06 9.62 -6.09
C ASP A 60 -2.93 10.31 -4.73
N ARG A 61 -3.81 9.96 -3.77
CA ARG A 61 -3.79 10.53 -2.43
C ARG A 61 -2.98 9.72 -1.43
N VAL A 62 -2.40 8.59 -1.82
CA VAL A 62 -1.58 7.76 -0.92
C VAL A 62 -0.23 7.53 -1.59
N VAL A 63 0.84 7.74 -0.83
CA VAL A 63 2.18 7.41 -1.29
C VAL A 63 2.39 5.92 -1.13
N ILE A 64 2.96 5.29 -2.16
CA ILE A 64 3.31 3.88 -2.18
C ILE A 64 4.82 3.80 -2.15
N LEU A 65 5.34 3.03 -1.21
CA LEU A 65 6.75 2.76 -1.06
C LEU A 65 7.06 1.37 -1.61
N THR A 66 8.07 1.28 -2.46
CA THR A 66 8.71 0.00 -2.75
C THR A 66 10.12 0.02 -2.17
N SER A 67 10.37 -0.87 -1.22
CA SER A 67 11.69 -1.09 -0.65
C SER A 67 12.28 -2.38 -1.20
N SER A 68 13.59 -2.40 -1.42
CA SER A 68 14.30 -3.62 -1.80
C SER A 68 15.60 -3.77 -1.05
N ARG A 69 15.78 -4.94 -0.44
CA ARG A 69 16.95 -5.31 0.38
C ARG A 69 17.24 -6.79 0.18
N GLU A 70 18.52 -7.13 -0.02
CA GLU A 70 18.98 -8.53 -0.08
C GLU A 70 18.22 -9.41 -1.11
N GLY A 71 17.72 -8.79 -2.19
CA GLY A 71 16.96 -9.47 -3.25
C GLY A 71 15.47 -9.62 -2.97
N GLU A 72 15.00 -9.19 -1.79
CA GLU A 72 13.58 -9.13 -1.45
C GLU A 72 13.02 -7.74 -1.77
N THR A 73 11.76 -7.70 -2.20
CA THR A 73 11.05 -6.47 -2.55
C THR A 73 9.72 -6.43 -1.83
N TYR A 74 9.46 -5.31 -1.17
CA TYR A 74 8.24 -5.05 -0.42
C TYR A 74 7.58 -3.81 -0.99
N THR A 75 6.29 -3.87 -1.27
CA THR A 75 5.51 -2.74 -1.76
C THR A 75 4.35 -2.51 -0.82
N GLU A 76 4.31 -1.33 -0.23
CA GLU A 76 3.38 -0.97 0.83
C GLU A 76 2.80 0.42 0.63
N LEU A 77 1.66 0.67 1.26
CA LEU A 77 1.17 2.03 1.43
C LEU A 77 1.98 2.67 2.54
N LEU A 78 2.53 3.86 2.27
CA LEU A 78 3.32 4.60 3.24
C LEU A 78 2.41 5.03 4.39
N ASP A 79 2.71 4.52 5.59
CA ASP A 79 1.97 4.85 6.81
C ASP A 79 2.42 6.20 7.37
N ASP A 80 3.71 6.28 7.72
CA ASP A 80 4.36 7.48 8.20
C ASP A 80 5.67 7.75 7.46
N LEU A 81 5.84 8.99 7.01
CA LEU A 81 7.04 9.43 6.30
C LEU A 81 8.22 9.58 7.27
N GLU A 82 8.01 10.04 8.51
CA GLU A 82 9.08 10.27 9.48
C GLU A 82 9.79 8.95 9.82
N SER A 83 9.00 7.94 10.21
CA SER A 83 9.48 6.59 10.52
C SER A 83 10.19 5.96 9.32
N THR A 84 9.68 6.15 8.10
CA THR A 84 10.28 5.58 6.90
C THR A 84 11.64 6.22 6.56
N VAL A 85 11.82 7.51 6.86
CA VAL A 85 13.04 8.26 6.57
C VAL A 85 14.11 8.04 7.60
N ASP A 86 13.74 8.04 8.88
CA ASP A 86 14.68 7.88 9.98
C ASP A 86 15.26 6.47 10.06
N TYR A 87 14.48 5.47 9.66
CA TYR A 87 14.86 4.06 9.74
C TYR A 87 15.43 3.50 8.45
N LYS A 88 16.03 4.31 7.56
CA LYS A 88 16.61 3.81 6.29
C LYS A 88 17.96 3.10 6.50
N PRO A 89 18.05 1.75 6.56
CA PRO A 89 19.32 1.07 6.45
C PRO A 89 19.98 1.39 5.10
N ALA A 90 21.28 1.71 5.15
CA ALA A 90 22.05 2.19 4.01
C ALA A 90 22.04 1.27 2.77
N GLU A 91 21.72 0.00 2.94
CA GLU A 91 21.70 -1.01 1.87
C GLU A 91 20.31 -1.24 1.26
N THR A 92 19.29 -0.49 1.70
CA THR A 92 17.93 -0.60 1.15
C THR A 92 17.70 0.47 0.09
N THR A 93 17.23 0.02 -1.08
CA THR A 93 16.76 0.93 -2.13
C THR A 93 15.29 1.26 -1.91
N TYR A 94 14.92 2.52 -2.12
CA TYR A 94 13.55 3.00 -1.95
C TYR A 94 13.08 3.66 -3.23
N ARG A 95 11.86 3.31 -3.66
CA ARG A 95 11.14 3.97 -4.75
C ARG A 95 9.81 4.46 -4.23
N PHE A 96 9.54 5.73 -4.46
CA PHE A 96 8.30 6.37 -4.07
C PHE A 96 7.44 6.58 -5.31
N ARG A 97 6.14 6.40 -5.15
CA ARG A 97 5.17 6.68 -6.20
C ARG A 97 3.82 7.05 -5.63
N VAL A 98 3.01 7.66 -6.46
CA VAL A 98 1.55 7.61 -6.32
C VAL A 98 1.01 6.56 -7.30
N TRP A 99 -0.29 6.38 -7.37
CA TRP A 99 -0.87 5.35 -8.22
C TRP A 99 -0.56 5.55 -9.70
N SER A 100 -0.63 6.79 -10.19
CA SER A 100 -0.47 7.12 -11.61
C SER A 100 0.98 7.21 -12.09
N ARG A 101 1.95 7.46 -11.20
CA ARG A 101 3.34 7.75 -11.57
C ARG A 101 4.32 7.63 -10.42
N GLU A 102 5.59 7.45 -10.75
CA GLU A 102 6.71 7.64 -9.81
C GLU A 102 6.84 9.10 -9.38
N VAL A 103 7.32 9.29 -8.16
CA VAL A 103 7.62 10.59 -7.56
C VAL A 103 9.00 10.55 -6.93
N SER A 104 9.66 11.70 -6.84
CA SER A 104 10.94 11.77 -6.14
C SER A 104 10.72 11.72 -4.62
N PHE A 105 11.77 11.38 -3.88
CA PHE A 105 11.71 11.41 -2.42
C PHE A 105 11.52 12.84 -1.91
N GLU A 106 12.17 13.80 -2.58
CA GLU A 106 12.08 15.23 -2.31
C GLU A 106 10.63 15.73 -2.50
N ASP A 107 9.94 15.32 -3.58
CA ASP A 107 8.54 15.71 -3.80
C ASP A 107 7.61 15.26 -2.65
N VAL A 108 7.92 14.12 -2.02
CA VAL A 108 7.15 13.58 -0.89
C VAL A 108 7.47 14.34 0.40
N VAL A 109 8.75 14.59 0.70
CA VAL A 109 9.20 15.31 1.91
C VAL A 109 8.80 16.78 1.90
N ASP A 110 8.96 17.44 0.76
CA ASP A 110 8.65 18.86 0.62
C ASP A 110 7.12 19.13 0.57
N GLY A 111 6.30 18.07 0.60
CA GLY A 111 4.84 18.18 0.55
C GLY A 111 4.31 18.64 -0.81
N THR A 112 5.11 18.52 -1.86
CA THR A 112 4.70 18.84 -3.24
C THR A 112 3.64 17.85 -3.73
N ILE A 113 3.66 16.63 -3.21
CA ILE A 113 2.58 15.64 -3.36
C ILE A 113 1.65 15.71 -2.14
N ALA A 114 0.44 16.23 -2.36
CA ALA A 114 -0.64 16.11 -1.39
C ALA A 114 -1.00 14.63 -1.21
N HIS A 115 -0.80 14.12 0.01
CA HIS A 115 -1.17 12.76 0.37
C HIS A 115 -1.91 12.75 1.70
N THR A 116 -2.74 11.73 1.87
CA THR A 116 -3.45 11.37 3.08
C THR A 116 -2.64 10.24 3.74
N PRO A 117 -2.14 10.45 4.96
CA PRO A 117 -1.53 9.40 5.77
C PRO A 117 -2.45 8.17 5.87
N LEU A 118 -1.86 6.97 5.94
CA LEU A 118 -2.66 5.75 5.96
C LEU A 118 -3.48 5.63 7.26
N ASP A 119 -2.95 6.10 8.38
CA ASP A 119 -3.62 6.12 9.69
C ASP A 119 -4.90 6.97 9.73
N GLU A 120 -5.01 8.00 8.87
CA GLU A 120 -6.25 8.75 8.66
C GLU A 120 -7.32 7.95 7.89
N LEU A 121 -6.90 7.00 7.05
CA LEU A 121 -7.78 6.13 6.25
C LEU A 121 -8.07 4.79 6.95
N TRP A 122 -7.24 4.42 7.91
CA TRP A 122 -7.28 3.16 8.61
C TRP A 122 -6.93 3.37 10.08
N ASN A 123 -7.95 3.31 10.94
CA ASN A 123 -7.71 3.35 12.37
C ASN A 123 -7.08 2.04 12.83
N TRP A 124 -5.83 2.11 13.31
CA TRP A 124 -5.19 1.08 14.12
C TRP A 124 -5.95 0.90 15.44
N ARG A 125 -7.12 0.26 15.41
CA ARG A 125 -7.77 -0.21 16.65
C ARG A 125 -7.06 -1.47 17.09
N ILE A 126 -5.97 -1.26 17.85
CA ILE A 126 -5.42 -2.24 18.79
C ILE A 126 -6.41 -2.40 19.96
#